data_AF-A0A098BNC4-F1
#
_entry.id   AF-A0A098BNC4-F1
#
_cell.length_a   1.000
_cell.length_b   1.000
_cell.length_c   1.000
_cell.angle_alpha   90.00
_cell.angle_beta   90.00
_cell.angle_gamma   90.00
#
_symmetry.space_group_name_H-M   'P 1'
#
loop_
_entity.id
_entity.type
_entity.pdbx_description
1 polymer ?
#
loop_
_entity_poly.entity_id
_entity_poly.type
_entity_poly.pdbx_seq_one_letter_code
_entity_poly.pdbx_strand_id
1 'polypeptide(L)'
;MWNSFLMAIRTLAAVTTAVSAFVLYRRWHRRWGATTAECAGPMPGDDILSSAAFSATRALTIDAPAECVWPWIVQVGYNRAGFYSYDRLDNLGRPSATTIDPRLQCVEVGDVAAPMASPATAATSFRVHSFDPGRYLVWAKPDSTWSWRLDPVDGGRRTRLVSRLQAAYRPTPSLPLTVALMELADFPMMRRMLLGIRERAERLAARESARSWQVREDT
;
A
#
# COMPACT_ATOMS: atom_id res chain seq x y z
N MET A 1 -48.58 13.98 -14.06
CA MET A 1 -48.40 12.58 -13.64
C MET A 1 -47.39 11.81 -14.52
N TRP A 2 -47.54 11.82 -15.85
CA TRP A 2 -46.64 11.08 -16.77
C TRP A 2 -45.16 11.52 -16.73
N ASN A 3 -44.87 12.83 -16.72
CA ASN A 3 -43.49 13.33 -16.62
C ASN A 3 -42.81 12.96 -15.29
N SER A 4 -43.56 12.95 -14.19
CA SER A 4 -43.07 12.54 -12.87
C SER A 4 -42.72 11.06 -12.84
N PHE A 5 -43.52 10.21 -13.50
CA PHE A 5 -43.26 8.77 -13.62
C PHE A 5 -42.03 8.47 -14.48
N LEU A 6 -41.89 9.12 -15.64
CA LEU A 6 -40.69 8.98 -16.50
C LEU A 6 -39.42 9.50 -15.81
N MET A 7 -39.52 10.59 -15.04
CA MET A 7 -38.40 11.12 -14.26
C MET A 7 -37.99 10.15 -13.14
N ALA A 8 -38.95 9.49 -12.48
CA ALA A 8 -38.67 8.45 -11.49
C ALA A 8 -37.94 7.24 -12.10
N ILE A 9 -38.39 6.74 -13.26
CA ILE A 9 -37.73 5.64 -13.97
C ILE A 9 -36.30 5.99 -14.36
N ARG A 10 -36.08 7.19 -14.93
CA ARG A 10 -34.73 7.67 -15.31
C ARG A 10 -33.81 7.79 -14.11
N THR A 11 -34.32 8.31 -13.00
CA THR A 11 -33.57 8.43 -11.74
C THR A 11 -33.18 7.05 -11.22
N LEU A 12 -34.13 6.11 -11.17
CA LEU A 12 -33.87 4.74 -10.74
C LEU A 12 -32.82 4.03 -11.62
N ALA A 13 -32.93 4.17 -12.94
CA ALA A 13 -31.96 3.62 -13.89
C ALA A 13 -30.55 4.21 -13.71
N ALA A 14 -30.46 5.53 -13.50
CA ALA A 14 -29.19 6.21 -13.24
C ALA A 14 -28.56 5.76 -11.92
N VAL A 15 -29.35 5.68 -10.84
CA VAL A 15 -28.89 5.18 -9.53
C VAL A 15 -28.41 3.74 -9.65
N THR A 16 -29.17 2.87 -10.31
CA THR A 16 -28.80 1.45 -10.50
C THR A 16 -27.50 1.32 -11.29
N THR A 17 -27.33 2.11 -12.34
CA THR A 17 -26.11 2.14 -13.16
C THR A 17 -24.91 2.62 -12.34
N ALA A 18 -25.05 3.71 -11.58
CA ALA A 18 -24.00 4.24 -10.72
C ALA A 18 -23.58 3.24 -9.62
N VAL A 19 -24.56 2.61 -8.96
CA VAL A 19 -24.30 1.57 -7.94
C VAL A 19 -23.58 0.38 -8.56
N SER A 20 -24.04 -0.10 -9.71
CA SER A 20 -23.40 -1.25 -10.39
C SER A 20 -21.97 -0.93 -10.82
N ALA A 21 -21.75 0.25 -11.40
CA ALA A 21 -20.41 0.73 -11.77
C ALA A 21 -19.50 0.84 -10.55
N PHE A 22 -20.01 1.38 -9.43
CA PHE A 22 -19.26 1.47 -8.19
C PHE A 22 -18.93 0.09 -7.61
N VAL A 23 -19.85 -0.88 -7.62
CA VAL A 23 -19.60 -2.26 -7.15
C VAL A 23 -18.50 -2.93 -7.98
N LEU A 24 -18.53 -2.77 -9.30
CA LEU A 24 -17.52 -3.33 -10.20
C LEU A 24 -16.16 -2.65 -10.01
N TYR A 25 -16.14 -1.31 -9.94
CA TYR A 25 -14.95 -0.53 -9.60
C TYR A 25 -14.37 -1.00 -8.26
N ARG A 26 -15.21 -1.07 -7.22
CA ARG A 26 -14.84 -1.49 -5.86
C ARG A 26 -14.16 -2.85 -5.84
N ARG A 27 -14.76 -3.82 -6.54
CA ARG A 27 -14.18 -5.17 -6.65
C ARG A 27 -12.82 -5.16 -7.34
N TRP A 28 -12.65 -4.33 -8.37
CA TRP A 28 -11.41 -4.23 -9.14
C TRP A 28 -10.29 -3.52 -8.37
N HIS A 29 -10.52 -2.30 -7.87
CA HIS A 29 -9.44 -1.49 -7.26
C HIS A 29 -8.92 -2.09 -5.95
N ARG A 30 -9.76 -2.84 -5.21
CA ARG A 30 -9.38 -3.58 -4.00
C ARG A 30 -8.51 -4.79 -4.28
N ARG A 31 -8.46 -5.26 -5.53
CA ARG A 31 -7.74 -6.48 -5.95
C ARG A 31 -6.67 -6.21 -7.01
N TRP A 32 -6.32 -4.93 -7.22
CA TRP A 32 -5.47 -4.54 -8.33
C TRP A 32 -4.14 -5.31 -8.34
N GLY A 33 -3.92 -6.03 -9.43
CA GLY A 33 -2.74 -6.85 -9.66
C GLY A 33 -2.63 -8.12 -8.80
N ALA A 34 -3.53 -8.33 -7.82
CA ALA A 34 -3.57 -9.52 -6.99
C ALA A 34 -4.43 -10.63 -7.60
N THR A 35 -4.02 -11.87 -7.39
CA THR A 35 -4.77 -13.07 -7.78
C THR A 35 -5.91 -13.35 -6.81
N THR A 36 -6.89 -14.16 -7.23
CA THR A 36 -7.96 -14.63 -6.34
C THR A 36 -7.40 -15.41 -5.14
N ALA A 37 -6.35 -16.21 -5.34
CA ALA A 37 -5.69 -16.96 -4.28
C ALA A 37 -5.00 -16.02 -3.27
N GLU A 38 -4.29 -15.00 -3.73
CA GLU A 38 -3.69 -13.97 -2.85
C GLU A 38 -4.75 -13.18 -2.08
N CYS A 39 -5.93 -12.95 -2.68
CA CYS A 39 -7.02 -12.26 -2.00
C CYS A 39 -7.71 -13.12 -0.92
N ALA A 40 -7.80 -14.44 -1.14
CA ALA A 40 -8.47 -15.37 -0.24
C ALA A 40 -7.53 -16.01 0.79
N GLY A 41 -6.23 -16.03 0.52
CA GLY A 41 -5.21 -16.62 1.39
C GLY A 41 -4.90 -15.76 2.62
N PRO A 42 -4.26 -16.37 3.63
CA PRO A 42 -3.85 -15.68 4.84
C PRO A 42 -2.74 -14.65 4.54
N MET A 43 -2.76 -13.54 5.24
CA MET A 43 -1.69 -12.55 5.30
C MET A 43 -1.26 -12.33 6.75
N PRO A 44 0.04 -12.08 7.01
CA PRO A 44 0.49 -11.64 8.33
C PRO A 44 -0.34 -10.45 8.82
N GLY A 45 -0.83 -10.49 10.06
CA GLY A 45 -1.61 -9.41 10.67
C GLY A 45 -3.11 -9.40 10.36
N ASP A 46 -3.64 -10.39 9.61
CA ASP A 46 -5.10 -10.55 9.42
C ASP A 46 -5.84 -10.83 10.76
N ASP A 47 -5.14 -11.35 11.77
CA ASP A 47 -5.64 -11.70 13.09
C ASP A 47 -5.69 -10.52 14.08
N ILE A 48 -5.05 -9.40 13.75
CA ILE A 48 -4.96 -8.22 14.63
C ILE A 48 -6.30 -7.45 14.67
N LEU A 49 -7.00 -7.36 13.53
CA LEU A 49 -8.32 -6.73 13.46
C LEU A 49 -9.41 -7.79 13.46
N SER A 50 -10.23 -7.79 14.51
CA SER A 50 -11.35 -8.73 14.65
C SER A 50 -12.43 -8.57 13.58
N SER A 51 -12.62 -7.36 13.03
CA SER A 51 -13.57 -7.09 11.95
C SER A 51 -13.13 -5.90 11.09
N ALA A 52 -12.82 -6.18 9.82
CA ALA A 52 -12.47 -5.16 8.83
C ALA A 52 -13.67 -4.81 7.94
N ALA A 53 -14.08 -3.54 7.93
CA ALA A 53 -15.13 -3.03 7.03
C ALA A 53 -14.60 -2.80 5.61
N PHE A 54 -13.29 -2.54 5.49
CA PHE A 54 -12.55 -2.41 4.24
C PHE A 54 -11.35 -3.35 4.25
N SER A 55 -11.09 -4.00 3.11
CA SER A 55 -9.91 -4.84 2.92
C SER A 55 -9.48 -4.81 1.46
N ALA A 56 -8.28 -4.33 1.16
CA ALA A 56 -7.73 -4.28 -0.19
C ALA A 56 -6.43 -5.07 -0.23
N THR A 57 -6.38 -6.09 -1.10
CA THR A 57 -5.18 -6.88 -1.39
C THR A 57 -4.69 -6.51 -2.77
N ARG A 58 -3.50 -5.93 -2.87
CA ARG A 58 -2.93 -5.44 -4.13
C ARG A 58 -1.54 -6.00 -4.29
N ALA A 59 -1.15 -6.28 -5.53
CA ALA A 59 0.13 -6.92 -5.75
C ALA A 59 0.73 -6.55 -7.10
N LEU A 60 2.06 -6.61 -7.17
CA LEU A 60 2.80 -6.52 -8.42
C LEU A 60 4.09 -7.33 -8.31
N THR A 61 4.66 -7.66 -9.47
CA THR A 61 6.00 -8.28 -9.53
C THR A 61 7.03 -7.19 -9.82
N ILE A 62 8.09 -7.19 -9.04
CA ILE A 62 9.23 -6.28 -9.14
C ILE A 62 10.41 -7.07 -9.72
N ASP A 63 11.08 -6.50 -10.72
CA ASP A 63 12.28 -7.10 -11.31
C ASP A 63 13.53 -6.84 -10.46
N ALA A 64 13.44 -7.23 -9.18
CA ALA A 64 14.49 -7.07 -8.19
C ALA A 64 14.35 -8.15 -7.10
N PRO A 65 15.46 -8.59 -6.49
CA PRO A 65 15.44 -9.48 -5.33
C PRO A 65 14.81 -8.78 -4.11
N ALA A 66 14.34 -9.57 -3.14
CA ALA A 66 13.61 -9.05 -1.99
C ALA A 66 14.45 -8.09 -1.13
N GLU A 67 15.77 -8.32 -1.07
CA GLU A 67 16.76 -7.44 -0.43
C GLU A 67 16.84 -6.04 -1.05
N CYS A 68 16.51 -5.89 -2.33
CA CYS A 68 16.43 -4.59 -2.99
C CYS A 68 15.06 -3.93 -2.80
N VAL A 69 14.01 -4.69 -2.48
CA VAL A 69 12.64 -4.18 -2.27
C VAL A 69 12.44 -3.74 -0.83
N TRP A 70 12.88 -4.56 0.12
CA TRP A 70 12.69 -4.40 1.55
C TRP A 70 13.06 -2.99 2.09
N PRO A 71 14.24 -2.44 1.77
CA PRO A 71 14.67 -1.15 2.32
C PRO A 71 13.73 0.00 1.95
N TRP A 72 13.08 -0.08 0.78
CA TRP A 72 12.13 0.94 0.34
C TRP A 72 10.84 0.90 1.13
N ILE A 73 10.35 -0.28 1.55
CA ILE A 73 9.14 -0.39 2.38
C ILE A 73 9.43 0.15 3.78
N VAL A 74 10.57 -0.22 4.35
CA VAL A 74 10.99 0.14 5.70
C VAL A 74 11.07 1.66 5.94
N GLN A 75 11.51 2.42 4.95
CA GLN A 75 11.77 3.86 5.14
C GLN A 75 10.60 4.79 4.78
N VAL A 76 9.44 4.23 4.40
CA VAL A 76 8.24 4.99 4.00
C VAL A 76 7.79 5.97 5.10
N GLY A 77 7.38 7.17 4.67
CA GLY A 77 6.54 8.06 5.48
C GLY A 77 6.85 9.54 5.35
N TYR A 78 5.93 10.36 5.88
CA TYR A 78 6.08 11.82 6.00
C TYR A 78 7.21 12.17 6.97
N ASN A 79 8.06 13.14 6.61
CA ASN A 79 9.32 13.44 7.31
C ASN A 79 10.29 12.25 7.43
N ARG A 80 10.10 11.19 6.63
CA ARG A 80 11.04 10.08 6.40
C ARG A 80 11.44 10.09 4.91
N ALA A 81 11.40 8.96 4.22
CA ALA A 81 11.77 8.86 2.81
C ALA A 81 10.63 9.23 1.83
N GLY A 82 9.46 9.67 2.33
CA GLY A 82 8.27 9.91 1.52
C GLY A 82 7.47 8.62 1.25
N PHE A 83 6.35 8.76 0.55
CA PHE A 83 5.45 7.66 0.20
C PHE A 83 5.63 7.17 -1.25
N TYR A 84 6.54 7.78 -2.01
CA TYR A 84 6.82 7.44 -3.41
C TYR A 84 5.61 7.61 -4.33
N SER A 85 4.65 8.44 -3.92
CA SER A 85 3.37 8.56 -4.59
C SER A 85 3.23 9.94 -5.28
N TYR A 86 2.31 10.80 -4.86
CA TYR A 86 2.10 12.14 -5.36
C TYR A 86 2.55 13.13 -4.28
N ASP A 87 3.84 13.47 -4.28
CA ASP A 87 4.48 14.25 -3.20
C ASP A 87 3.75 15.55 -2.83
N ARG A 88 3.09 16.21 -3.80
CA ARG A 88 2.28 17.41 -3.57
C ARG A 88 1.03 17.16 -2.70
N LEU A 89 0.53 15.92 -2.66
CA LEU A 89 -0.65 15.51 -1.90
C LEU A 89 -0.29 14.88 -0.56
N ASP A 90 0.71 13.99 -0.52
CA ASP A 90 1.04 13.18 0.66
C ASP A 90 2.33 13.54 1.39
N ASN A 91 3.14 14.44 0.83
CA ASN A 91 4.43 14.83 1.39
C ASN A 91 4.64 16.35 1.45
N LEU A 92 3.56 17.14 1.39
CA LEU A 92 3.57 18.60 1.35
C LEU A 92 4.53 19.19 0.30
N GLY A 93 4.64 18.52 -0.85
CA GLY A 93 5.51 18.90 -1.96
C GLY A 93 6.99 18.54 -1.78
N ARG A 94 7.38 17.92 -0.65
CA ARG A 94 8.75 17.44 -0.44
C ARG A 94 9.00 16.23 -1.34
N PRO A 95 10.07 16.23 -2.16
CA PRO A 95 10.36 15.08 -3.02
C PRO A 95 10.63 13.81 -2.19
N SER A 96 10.00 12.70 -2.57
CA SER A 96 10.32 11.40 -1.98
C SER A 96 11.76 10.98 -2.30
N ALA A 97 12.43 10.30 -1.36
CA ALA A 97 13.83 9.89 -1.49
C ALA A 97 14.07 9.01 -2.73
N THR A 98 15.27 9.12 -3.30
CA THR A 98 15.75 8.33 -4.45
C THR A 98 16.93 7.43 -4.09
N THR A 99 17.36 7.45 -2.83
CA THR A 99 18.37 6.57 -2.23
C THR A 99 17.87 5.98 -0.92
N ILE A 100 18.52 4.91 -0.46
CA ILE A 100 18.29 4.34 0.87
C ILE A 100 19.00 5.22 1.91
N ASP A 101 18.29 5.63 2.95
CA ASP A 101 18.91 6.26 4.13
C ASP A 101 19.24 5.16 5.16
N PRO A 102 20.53 4.90 5.46
CA PRO A 102 20.94 3.89 6.42
C PRO A 102 20.32 4.07 7.80
N ARG A 103 20.03 5.31 8.20
CA ARG A 103 19.45 5.64 9.52
C ARG A 103 18.01 5.17 9.66
N LEU A 104 17.32 4.94 8.54
CA LEU A 104 15.92 4.49 8.53
C LEU A 104 15.80 2.96 8.42
N GLN A 105 16.92 2.23 8.32
CA GLN A 105 16.92 0.77 8.12
C GLN A 105 16.91 -0.03 9.42
N CYS A 106 17.20 0.61 10.56
CA CYS A 106 17.01 0.02 11.87
C CYS A 106 15.52 0.10 12.24
N VAL A 107 14.84 -1.03 12.21
CA VAL A 107 13.41 -1.15 12.54
C VAL A 107 13.22 -2.08 13.71
N GLU A 108 12.45 -1.62 14.69
CA GLU A 108 12.04 -2.41 15.85
C GLU A 108 10.51 -2.46 15.96
N VAL A 109 10.01 -3.50 16.63
CA VAL A 109 8.58 -3.57 16.97
C VAL A 109 8.22 -2.41 17.88
N GLY A 110 7.14 -1.70 17.54
CA GLY A 110 6.66 -0.51 18.23
C GLY A 110 7.06 0.81 17.56
N ASP A 111 8.03 0.80 16.64
CA ASP A 111 8.46 2.01 15.92
C ASP A 111 7.34 2.65 15.13
N VAL A 112 7.40 3.98 14.99
CA VAL A 112 6.47 4.71 14.12
C VAL A 112 6.74 4.34 12.66
N ALA A 113 5.73 3.76 12.01
CA ALA A 113 5.76 3.33 10.62
C ALA A 113 4.83 4.19 9.76
N ALA A 114 5.28 4.53 8.56
CA ALA A 114 4.52 5.31 7.58
C ALA A 114 3.76 6.51 8.21
N PRO A 115 4.44 7.38 8.99
CA PRO A 115 3.80 8.55 9.59
C PRO A 115 3.07 9.36 8.52
N MET A 116 1.78 9.63 8.73
CA MET A 116 0.95 10.39 7.79
C MET A 116 0.80 11.87 8.19
N ALA A 117 1.22 12.22 9.41
CA ALA A 117 1.15 13.57 9.94
C ALA A 117 2.33 13.84 10.88
N SER A 118 2.59 15.13 11.14
CA SER A 118 3.53 15.58 12.17
C SER A 118 2.81 16.56 13.11
N PRO A 119 2.81 16.32 14.44
CA PRO A 119 3.41 15.18 15.12
C PRO A 119 2.68 13.86 14.83
N ALA A 120 3.41 12.75 14.93
CA ALA A 120 2.82 11.41 14.82
C ALA A 120 1.98 11.10 16.06
N THR A 121 0.79 10.52 15.86
CA THR A 121 -0.08 10.06 16.96
C THR A 121 -0.48 8.61 16.73
N ALA A 122 -0.94 7.91 17.77
CA ALA A 122 -1.44 6.54 17.64
C ALA A 122 -2.67 6.41 16.72
N ALA A 123 -3.39 7.50 16.46
CA ALA A 123 -4.54 7.51 15.55
C ALA A 123 -4.14 7.77 14.09
N THR A 124 -3.09 8.56 13.87
CA THR A 124 -2.70 9.06 12.54
C THR A 124 -1.52 8.32 11.94
N SER A 125 -0.72 7.62 12.75
CA SER A 125 0.46 6.88 12.29
C SER A 125 0.33 5.41 12.66
N PHE A 126 0.80 4.55 11.77
CA PHE A 126 0.97 3.15 12.10
C PHE A 126 2.19 2.95 13.01
N ARG A 127 2.23 1.79 13.65
CA ARG A 127 3.43 1.27 14.30
C ARG A 127 3.83 -0.06 13.71
N VAL A 128 5.11 -0.37 13.72
CA VAL A 128 5.61 -1.69 13.38
C VAL A 128 5.07 -2.69 14.40
N HIS A 129 4.30 -3.66 13.94
CA HIS A 129 3.72 -4.69 14.80
C HIS A 129 4.58 -5.94 14.83
N SER A 130 4.97 -6.43 13.65
CA SER A 130 5.75 -7.67 13.50
C SER A 130 6.39 -7.71 12.12
N PHE A 131 7.54 -8.36 12.01
CA PHE A 131 8.24 -8.46 10.73
C PHE A 131 9.23 -9.61 10.69
N ASP A 132 9.54 -10.07 9.49
CA ASP A 132 10.66 -10.96 9.16
C ASP A 132 11.40 -10.32 7.97
N PRO A 133 12.66 -9.85 8.15
CA PRO A 133 13.39 -9.12 7.13
C PRO A 133 13.41 -9.82 5.76
N GLY A 134 13.03 -9.07 4.72
CA GLY A 134 12.95 -9.57 3.35
C GLY A 134 11.77 -10.50 3.07
N ARG A 135 10.92 -10.81 4.06
CA ARG A 135 9.74 -11.68 3.88
C ARG A 135 8.43 -10.96 4.15
N TYR A 136 8.28 -10.31 5.30
CA TYR A 136 7.07 -9.56 5.60
C TYR A 136 7.28 -8.44 6.61
N LEU A 137 6.40 -7.44 6.56
CA LEU A 137 6.33 -6.34 7.51
C LEU A 137 4.86 -6.00 7.76
N VAL A 138 4.46 -5.96 9.02
CA VAL A 138 3.09 -5.60 9.44
C VAL A 138 3.14 -4.28 10.18
N TRP A 139 2.33 -3.35 9.70
CA TRP A 139 2.05 -2.09 10.36
C TRP A 139 0.64 -2.13 10.94
N ALA A 140 0.47 -1.69 12.17
CA ALA A 140 -0.82 -1.69 12.83
C ALA A 140 -1.08 -0.37 13.57
N LYS A 141 -2.36 -0.02 13.64
CA LYS A 141 -2.92 1.01 14.52
C LYS A 141 -4.31 0.55 14.97
N PRO A 142 -4.95 1.23 15.94
CA PRO A 142 -6.15 0.71 16.60
C PRO A 142 -7.36 0.41 15.70
N ASP A 143 -7.39 0.88 14.45
CA ASP A 143 -8.48 0.69 13.50
C ASP A 143 -8.01 0.19 12.13
N SER A 144 -6.72 -0.11 11.94
CA SER A 144 -6.20 -0.50 10.63
C SER A 144 -4.94 -1.36 10.73
N THR A 145 -4.79 -2.32 9.83
CA THR A 145 -3.58 -3.11 9.62
C THR A 145 -3.14 -2.96 8.17
N TRP A 146 -1.83 -2.84 7.97
CA TRP A 146 -1.23 -2.73 6.66
C TRP A 146 -0.03 -3.66 6.57
N SER A 147 -0.21 -4.74 5.83
CA SER A 147 0.72 -5.84 5.74
C SER A 147 1.39 -5.88 4.38
N TRP A 148 2.68 -6.12 4.40
CA TRP A 148 3.56 -6.25 3.24
C TRP A 148 4.16 -7.64 3.24
N ARG A 149 4.00 -8.39 2.15
CA ARG A 149 4.59 -9.72 1.97
C ARG A 149 5.40 -9.73 0.69
N LEU A 150 6.62 -10.25 0.77
CA LEU A 150 7.59 -10.34 -0.30
C LEU A 150 7.84 -11.81 -0.55
N ASP A 151 7.38 -12.33 -1.69
CA ASP A 151 7.71 -13.69 -2.10
C ASP A 151 8.79 -13.65 -3.19
N PRO A 152 9.97 -14.23 -2.95
CA PRO A 152 10.95 -14.43 -4.00
C PRO A 152 10.38 -15.35 -5.09
N VAL A 153 10.51 -14.92 -6.35
CA VAL A 153 10.11 -15.69 -7.54
C VAL A 153 11.24 -15.74 -8.55
N ASP A 154 11.16 -16.63 -9.53
CA ASP A 154 12.18 -16.82 -10.57
C ASP A 154 13.60 -17.08 -10.02
N GLY A 155 13.68 -17.94 -9.00
CA GLY A 155 14.93 -18.27 -8.32
C GLY A 155 15.45 -17.14 -7.42
N GLY A 156 14.59 -16.20 -7.02
CA GLY A 156 14.95 -15.07 -6.16
C GLY A 156 15.37 -13.81 -6.92
N ARG A 157 15.42 -13.84 -8.25
CA ARG A 157 15.76 -12.66 -9.07
C ARG A 157 14.66 -11.59 -9.07
N ARG A 158 13.41 -12.02 -8.89
CA ARG A 158 12.24 -11.14 -8.88
C ARG A 158 11.48 -11.33 -7.58
N THR A 159 10.69 -10.31 -7.21
CA THR A 159 9.89 -10.34 -5.99
C THR A 159 8.43 -10.10 -6.32
N ARG A 160 7.56 -11.01 -5.89
CA ARG A 160 6.13 -10.77 -5.84
C ARG A 160 5.82 -10.01 -4.56
N LEU A 161 5.50 -8.72 -4.70
CA LEU A 161 5.10 -7.87 -3.58
C LEU A 161 3.58 -7.89 -3.45
N VAL A 162 3.08 -8.36 -2.31
CA VAL A 162 1.65 -8.38 -1.96
C VAL A 162 1.42 -7.48 -0.75
N SER A 163 0.56 -6.49 -0.90
CA SER A 163 0.17 -5.55 0.15
C SER A 163 -1.30 -5.76 0.49
N ARG A 164 -1.63 -5.87 1.79
CA ARG A 164 -3.01 -5.92 2.28
C ARG A 164 -3.26 -4.81 3.29
N LEU A 165 -4.20 -3.92 2.98
CA LEU A 165 -4.69 -2.89 3.89
C LEU A 165 -6.08 -3.30 4.37
N GLN A 166 -6.25 -3.45 5.68
CA GLN A 166 -7.54 -3.67 6.32
C GLN A 166 -7.85 -2.48 7.23
N ALA A 167 -9.11 -2.05 7.25
CA ALA A 167 -9.57 -0.97 8.10
C ALA A 167 -10.96 -1.25 8.68
N ALA A 168 -11.12 -0.97 9.97
CA ALA A 168 -12.39 -0.92 10.65
C ALA A 168 -12.92 0.51 10.63
N TYR A 169 -14.19 0.69 10.25
CA TYR A 169 -14.83 1.99 10.30
C TYR A 169 -15.42 2.26 11.68
N ARG A 170 -15.00 3.36 12.30
CA ARG A 170 -15.57 3.83 13.56
C ARG A 170 -16.77 4.75 13.29
N PRO A 171 -17.86 4.65 14.07
CA PRO A 171 -19.04 5.50 13.91
C PRO A 171 -18.77 6.91 14.45
N THR A 172 -18.02 7.71 13.71
CA THR A 172 -17.75 9.12 14.01
C THR A 172 -18.47 10.02 13.00
N PRO A 173 -18.68 11.32 13.31
CA PRO A 173 -19.27 12.26 12.36
C PRO A 173 -18.48 12.38 11.03
N SER A 174 -17.17 12.10 11.06
CA SER A 174 -16.30 12.10 9.88
C SER A 174 -16.42 10.84 9.02
N LEU A 175 -17.22 9.84 9.41
CA LEU A 175 -17.30 8.54 8.76
C LEU A 175 -17.57 8.63 7.24
N PRO A 176 -18.52 9.44 6.72
CA PRO A 176 -18.75 9.52 5.29
C PRO A 176 -17.50 9.96 4.51
N LEU A 177 -16.75 10.91 5.06
CA LEU A 177 -15.49 11.37 4.49
C LEU A 177 -14.43 10.27 4.55
N THR A 178 -14.28 9.58 5.68
CA THR A 178 -13.35 8.45 5.83
C THR A 178 -13.64 7.34 4.82
N VAL A 179 -14.91 6.97 4.63
CA VAL A 179 -15.34 5.97 3.65
C VAL A 179 -15.01 6.44 2.23
N ALA A 180 -15.33 7.69 1.88
CA ALA A 180 -15.02 8.22 0.55
C ALA A 180 -13.52 8.22 0.27
N LEU A 181 -12.69 8.62 1.24
CA LEU A 181 -11.23 8.58 1.10
C LEU A 181 -10.71 7.15 0.93
N MET A 182 -11.21 6.20 1.72
CA MET A 182 -10.77 4.80 1.66
C MET A 182 -11.24 4.08 0.40
N GLU A 183 -12.47 4.35 -0.07
CA GLU A 183 -13.03 3.67 -1.24
C GLU A 183 -12.59 4.29 -2.57
N LEU A 184 -12.23 5.59 -2.60
CA LEU A 184 -11.92 6.30 -3.86
C LEU A 184 -10.48 6.83 -3.92
N ALA A 185 -9.97 7.44 -2.84
CA ALA A 185 -8.68 8.12 -2.85
C ALA A 185 -7.50 7.19 -2.53
N ASP A 186 -7.71 6.15 -1.73
CA ASP A 186 -6.67 5.17 -1.36
C ASP A 186 -6.05 4.49 -2.59
N PHE A 187 -6.86 4.06 -3.56
CA PHE A 187 -6.35 3.26 -4.67
C PHE A 187 -5.32 3.98 -5.55
N PRO A 188 -5.57 5.20 -6.07
CA PRO A 188 -4.58 5.93 -6.85
C PRO A 188 -3.26 6.12 -6.09
N MET A 189 -3.33 6.47 -4.81
CA MET A 189 -2.18 6.67 -3.93
C MET A 189 -1.39 5.37 -3.76
N MET A 190 -2.07 4.29 -3.36
CA MET A 190 -1.45 2.98 -3.17
C MET A 190 -0.85 2.45 -4.48
N ARG A 191 -1.57 2.56 -5.60
CA ARG A 191 -1.04 2.12 -6.90
C ARG A 191 0.24 2.87 -7.23
N ARG A 192 0.26 4.19 -7.03
CA ARG A 192 1.44 5.01 -7.31
C ARG A 192 2.61 4.66 -6.37
N MET A 193 2.35 4.47 -5.08
CA MET A 193 3.35 4.04 -4.10
C MET A 193 3.97 2.69 -4.48
N LEU A 194 3.17 1.67 -4.82
CA LEU A 194 3.68 0.35 -5.23
C LEU A 194 4.57 0.45 -6.48
N LEU A 195 4.15 1.24 -7.47
CA LEU A 195 4.96 1.49 -8.67
C LEU A 195 6.24 2.29 -8.34
N GLY A 196 6.17 3.24 -7.41
CA GLY A 196 7.31 4.01 -6.94
C GLY A 196 8.34 3.17 -6.18
N ILE A 197 7.89 2.17 -5.40
CA ILE A 197 8.75 1.15 -4.77
C ILE A 197 9.41 0.30 -5.85
N ARG A 198 8.62 -0.21 -6.81
CA ARG A 198 9.12 -1.03 -7.92
C ARG A 198 10.28 -0.33 -8.65
N GLU A 199 10.04 0.89 -9.12
CA GLU A 199 11.03 1.67 -9.89
C GLU A 199 12.34 1.87 -9.12
N ARG A 200 12.26 2.07 -7.80
CA ARG A 200 13.43 2.30 -6.95
C ARG A 200 14.18 1.01 -6.63
N ALA A 201 13.45 -0.08 -6.40
CA ALA A 201 14.02 -1.39 -6.15
C ALA A 201 14.75 -1.94 -7.40
N GLU A 202 14.15 -1.81 -8.59
CA GLU A 202 14.76 -2.21 -9.86
C GLU A 202 16.03 -1.40 -10.15
N ARG A 203 16.01 -0.09 -9.87
CA ARG A 203 17.21 0.76 -9.97
C ARG A 203 18.31 0.38 -8.98
N LEU A 204 17.95 -0.02 -7.76
CA LEU A 204 18.92 -0.48 -6.76
C LEU A 204 19.58 -1.79 -7.20
N ALA A 205 18.77 -2.77 -7.63
CA ALA A 205 19.27 -4.06 -8.13
C ALA A 205 20.21 -3.90 -9.34
N ALA A 206 19.88 -3.00 -10.27
CA ALA A 206 20.75 -2.70 -11.41
C ALA A 206 22.12 -2.14 -10.98
N ARG A 207 22.14 -1.26 -9.98
CA ARG A 207 23.39 -0.67 -9.43
C ARG A 207 24.24 -1.72 -8.72
N GLU A 208 23.63 -2.61 -7.93
CA GLU A 208 24.34 -3.68 -7.23
C GLU A 208 24.92 -4.70 -8.22
N SER A 209 24.15 -5.04 -9.25
CA SER A 209 24.61 -5.91 -10.34
C SER A 209 25.83 -5.32 -11.04
N ALA A 210 25.78 -4.05 -11.45
CA ALA A 210 26.90 -3.36 -12.09
C ALA A 210 28.16 -3.33 -11.20
N ARG A 211 27.99 -3.06 -9.91
CA ARG A 211 29.10 -3.10 -8.93
C ARG A 211 29.73 -4.48 -8.83
N SER A 212 28.93 -5.55 -8.84
CA SER A 212 29.43 -6.93 -8.76
C SER A 212 30.19 -7.38 -10.02
N TRP A 213 29.91 -6.78 -11.17
CA TRP A 213 30.64 -7.05 -12.41
C TRP A 213 32.01 -6.38 -12.39
N GLN A 214 32.07 -5.10 -12.01
CA GLN A 214 33.32 -4.36 -11.93
C GLN A 214 34.32 -5.00 -10.96
N VAL A 215 33.87 -5.45 -9.78
CA VAL A 215 34.73 -6.16 -8.82
C VAL A 215 35.30 -7.46 -9.39
N ARG A 216 34.59 -8.15 -10.29
CA ARG A 216 35.07 -9.40 -10.92
C ARG A 216 36.08 -9.16 -12.05
N GLU A 217 36.06 -8.01 -12.69
CA GLU A 217 37.04 -7.65 -13.72
C GLU A 217 38.36 -7.17 -13.10
N ASP A 218 38.30 -6.60 -11.89
CA ASP A 218 39.46 -6.06 -11.16
C ASP A 218 40.22 -7.13 -10.33
N THR A 219 39.72 -8.37 -10.23
CA THR A 219 40.33 -9.50 -9.49
C THR A 219 40.87 -10.58 -10.40
#